data_AF-A0A937VRE5-F1
#
_entry.id   AF-A0A937VRE5-F1
#
_cell.length_a   1.000
_cell.length_b   1.000
_cell.length_c   1.000
_cell.angle_alpha   90.00
_cell.angle_beta   90.00
_cell.angle_gamma   90.00
#
_symmetry.space_group_name_H-M   'P 1'
#
loop_
_entity.id
_entity.type
_entity.pdbx_description
1 polymer ?
#
loop_
_entity_poly.entity_id
_entity_poly.type
_entity_poly.pdbx_seq_one_letter_code
_entity_poly.pdbx_strand_id
1 'polypeptide(L)'
;MDSNQKLGAILGWTMAIVMLCSGTAFISYNYGQHIGYSSGYQSGHQATLSQMDAQIQAKQTDYQAGYEAGRQAALKDTSNRFSLRNPTFQEMLELLARDKTSEHKYIPGEYVCVDFSHEVNNNAEAQGIRCAVVDIFYPEGKGHTIVAFETTDKGLQFVEPQFDHLVTVEVGKSYSQANGYKTPPGDDTILRYLITW
;
A
#
# COMPACT_ATOMS: atom_id res chain seq x y z
N MET A 1 -1.51 45.02 -92.95
CA MET A 1 -0.33 44.96 -92.05
C MET A 1 0.89 44.68 -92.89
N ASP A 2 1.88 45.58 -92.82
CA ASP A 2 3.25 45.34 -93.31
C ASP A 2 3.87 44.14 -92.55
N SER A 3 4.78 43.39 -93.20
CA SER A 3 5.57 42.31 -92.61
C SER A 3 6.14 42.64 -91.23
N ASN A 4 6.61 43.86 -91.00
CA ASN A 4 7.14 44.28 -89.70
C ASN A 4 6.07 44.32 -88.60
N GLN A 5 4.82 44.68 -88.93
CA GLN A 5 3.70 44.65 -87.98
C GLN A 5 3.25 43.21 -87.65
N LYS A 6 3.30 42.29 -88.62
CA LYS A 6 3.01 40.86 -88.38
C LYS A 6 4.05 40.21 -87.49
N LEU A 7 5.33 40.51 -87.73
CA LEU A 7 6.44 40.01 -86.91
C LEU A 7 6.35 40.52 -85.47
N GLY A 8 6.05 41.81 -85.28
CA GLY A 8 5.82 42.40 -83.96
C GLY A 8 4.64 41.77 -83.22
N ALA A 9 3.53 41.48 -83.92
CA ALA A 9 2.38 40.80 -83.33
C ALA A 9 2.72 39.36 -82.90
N ILE A 10 3.41 38.58 -83.75
CA ILE A 10 3.81 37.20 -83.43
C ILE A 10 4.76 37.15 -82.24
N LEU A 11 5.74 38.07 -82.20
CA LEU A 11 6.66 38.19 -81.05
C LEU A 11 5.93 38.59 -79.77
N GLY A 12 4.95 39.51 -79.86
CA GLY A 12 4.09 39.86 -78.73
C GLY A 12 3.28 38.69 -78.20
N TRP A 13 2.63 37.92 -79.07
CA TRP A 13 1.85 36.73 -78.69
C TRP A 13 2.72 35.62 -78.10
N THR A 14 3.88 35.35 -78.69
CA THR A 14 4.80 34.33 -78.17
C THR A 14 5.38 34.72 -76.81
N MET A 15 5.76 35.99 -76.60
CA MET A 15 6.16 36.48 -75.28
C MET A 15 5.03 36.37 -74.25
N ALA A 16 3.79 36.70 -74.64
CA ALA A 16 2.63 36.57 -73.75
C ALA A 16 2.38 35.10 -73.32
N ILE A 17 2.49 34.16 -74.26
CA ILE A 17 2.32 32.71 -73.97
C ILE A 17 3.43 32.22 -73.04
N VAL A 18 4.69 32.59 -73.30
CA VAL A 18 5.82 32.17 -72.45
C VAL A 18 5.65 32.72 -71.03
N MET A 19 5.26 34.00 -70.88
CA MET A 19 4.99 34.59 -69.57
C MET A 19 3.83 33.90 -68.83
N LEU A 20 2.76 33.53 -69.54
CA LEU A 20 1.63 32.79 -68.97
C LEU A 20 2.05 31.39 -68.50
N CYS A 21 2.80 30.65 -69.31
CA CYS A 21 3.27 29.32 -68.97
C CYS A 21 4.28 29.35 -67.81
N SER A 22 5.24 30.27 -67.82
CA SER A 22 6.21 30.39 -66.72
C SER A 22 5.56 30.88 -65.42
N GLY A 23 4.60 31.80 -65.51
CA GLY A 23 3.86 32.31 -64.35
C GLY A 23 3.00 31.22 -63.70
N THR A 24 2.25 30.44 -64.50
CA THR A 24 1.45 29.32 -63.99
C THR A 24 2.32 28.21 -63.41
N ALA A 25 3.43 27.85 -64.07
CA ALA A 25 4.38 26.87 -63.54
C ALA A 25 4.98 27.30 -62.19
N PHE A 26 5.37 28.58 -62.06
CA PHE A 26 5.92 29.11 -60.81
C PHE A 26 4.87 29.11 -59.69
N ILE A 27 3.64 29.55 -59.97
CA ILE A 27 2.54 29.54 -58.98
C ILE A 27 2.21 28.10 -58.57
N SER A 28 2.08 27.17 -59.52
CA SER A 28 1.81 25.75 -59.24
C SER A 28 2.93 25.10 -58.42
N TYR A 29 4.19 25.40 -58.71
CA TYR A 29 5.32 24.88 -57.94
C TYR A 29 5.30 25.40 -56.49
N ASN A 30 5.15 26.71 -56.29
CA ASN A 30 5.11 27.30 -54.94
C ASN A 30 3.89 26.81 -54.15
N TYR A 31 2.73 26.71 -54.80
CA TYR A 31 1.51 26.20 -54.18
C TYR A 31 1.63 24.71 -53.80
N GLY A 32 2.17 23.89 -54.71
CA GLY A 32 2.43 22.48 -54.47
C GLY A 32 3.42 22.24 -53.33
N GLN A 33 4.53 23.00 -53.30
CA GLN A 33 5.49 22.92 -52.21
C GLN A 33 4.87 23.35 -50.88
N HIS A 34 4.08 24.42 -50.85
CA HIS A 34 3.42 24.89 -49.64
C HIS A 34 2.41 23.86 -49.10
N ILE A 35 1.56 23.30 -49.97
CA ILE A 35 0.59 22.27 -49.57
C ILE A 35 1.29 20.99 -49.14
N GLY A 36 2.29 20.53 -49.90
CA GLY A 36 3.05 19.33 -49.56
C GLY A 36 3.72 19.47 -48.20
N TYR A 37 4.34 20.62 -47.94
CA TYR A 37 4.96 20.92 -46.66
C TYR A 37 3.94 21.01 -45.52
N SER A 38 2.84 21.76 -45.68
CA SER A 38 1.84 21.92 -44.62
C SER A 38 1.11 20.61 -44.31
N SER A 39 0.73 19.86 -45.35
CA SER A 39 0.10 18.55 -45.20
C SER A 39 1.04 17.54 -44.56
N GLY A 40 2.30 17.47 -45.01
CA GLY A 40 3.30 16.57 -44.45
C GLY A 40 3.59 16.89 -42.97
N TYR A 41 3.72 18.18 -42.65
CA TYR A 41 3.91 18.65 -41.27
C TYR A 41 2.71 18.28 -40.38
N GLN A 42 1.48 18.55 -40.83
CA GLN A 42 0.28 18.24 -40.06
C GLN A 42 0.11 16.72 -39.85
N SER A 43 0.30 15.92 -40.91
CA SER A 43 0.21 14.46 -40.81
C SER A 43 1.28 13.88 -39.88
N GLY A 44 2.52 14.36 -39.97
CA GLY A 44 3.61 13.93 -39.09
C GLY A 44 3.37 14.33 -37.64
N HIS A 45 2.86 15.54 -37.40
CA HIS A 45 2.53 16.02 -36.06
C HIS A 45 1.39 15.21 -35.43
N GLN A 46 0.30 14.99 -36.17
CA GLN A 46 -0.83 14.19 -35.70
C GLN A 46 -0.45 12.73 -35.42
N ALA A 47 0.38 12.13 -36.27
CA ALA A 47 0.90 10.77 -36.05
C ALA A 47 1.78 10.68 -34.79
N THR A 48 2.57 11.73 -34.52
CA THR A 48 3.39 11.79 -33.30
C THR A 48 2.52 11.91 -32.06
N LEU A 49 1.50 12.77 -32.08
CA LEU A 49 0.56 12.94 -30.96
C LEU A 49 -0.20 11.64 -30.66
N SER A 50 -0.70 10.95 -31.69
CA SER A 50 -1.42 9.68 -31.48
C SER A 50 -0.52 8.57 -30.94
N GLN A 51 0.75 8.54 -31.34
CA GLN A 51 1.74 7.62 -30.77
C GLN A 51 2.06 7.97 -29.30
N MET A 52 2.19 9.25 -28.96
CA MET A 52 2.37 9.70 -27.58
C MET A 52 1.16 9.34 -26.71
N ASP A 53 -0.06 9.57 -27.20
CA ASP A 53 -1.29 9.20 -26.49
C ASP A 53 -1.37 7.69 -26.25
N ALA A 54 -1.05 6.88 -27.26
CA ALA A 54 -1.01 5.43 -27.13
C ALA A 54 0.03 4.97 -26.10
N GLN A 55 1.21 5.60 -26.06
CA GLN A 55 2.24 5.31 -25.06
C GLN A 55 1.82 5.71 -23.64
N ILE A 56 1.18 6.88 -23.48
CA ILE A 56 0.66 7.35 -22.19
C ILE A 56 -0.42 6.39 -21.68
N GLN A 57 -1.36 6.00 -22.55
CA GLN A 57 -2.41 5.05 -22.21
C GLN A 57 -1.82 3.69 -21.80
N ALA A 58 -0.90 3.14 -22.61
CA ALA A 58 -0.24 1.88 -22.30
C ALA A 58 0.47 1.92 -20.93
N LYS A 59 1.25 2.98 -20.67
CA LYS A 59 1.94 3.15 -19.37
C LYS A 59 0.96 3.25 -18.20
N GLN A 60 -0.18 3.92 -18.38
CA GLN A 60 -1.20 4.04 -17.35
C GLN A 60 -1.93 2.71 -17.10
N THR A 61 -2.21 1.95 -18.16
CA THR A 61 -2.76 0.59 -18.08
C THR A 61 -1.81 -0.35 -17.34
N ASP A 62 -0.52 -0.33 -17.69
CA ASP A 62 0.50 -1.16 -17.03
C ASP A 62 0.66 -0.82 -15.55
N TYR A 63 0.66 0.48 -15.22
CA TYR A 63 0.69 0.93 -13.83
C TYR A 63 -0.53 0.42 -13.05
N GLN A 64 -1.72 0.56 -13.62
CA GLN A 64 -2.96 0.11 -12.98
C GLN A 64 -2.97 -1.42 -12.80
N ALA A 65 -2.51 -2.17 -13.80
CA ALA A 65 -2.40 -3.62 -13.75
C ALA A 65 -1.40 -4.07 -12.66
N GLY A 66 -0.24 -3.40 -12.57
CA GLY A 66 0.75 -3.66 -11.53
C GLY A 66 0.25 -3.34 -10.13
N TYR A 67 -0.44 -2.19 -9.97
CA TYR A 67 -1.07 -1.81 -8.70
C TYR A 67 -2.14 -2.83 -8.28
N GLU A 68 -3.01 -3.24 -9.20
CA GLU A 68 -4.06 -4.21 -8.93
C GLU A 68 -3.45 -5.58 -8.59
N ALA A 69 -2.46 -6.05 -9.33
CA ALA A 69 -1.76 -7.30 -9.05
C ALA A 69 -1.07 -7.27 -7.67
N GLY A 70 -0.40 -6.17 -7.34
CA GLY A 70 0.21 -5.97 -6.02
C GLY A 70 -0.83 -5.94 -4.90
N ARG A 71 -1.96 -5.26 -5.12
CA ARG A 71 -3.09 -5.23 -4.18
C ARG A 71 -3.69 -6.62 -3.99
N GLN A 72 -3.92 -7.38 -5.05
CA GLN A 72 -4.47 -8.74 -4.97
C GLN A 72 -3.47 -9.70 -4.31
N ALA A 73 -2.18 -9.58 -4.59
CA ALA A 73 -1.13 -10.35 -3.92
C ALA A 73 -1.08 -10.03 -2.42
N ALA A 74 -1.13 -8.75 -2.05
CA ALA A 74 -1.21 -8.31 -0.67
C ALA A 74 -2.49 -8.82 -0.01
N LEU A 75 -3.66 -8.69 -0.64
CA LEU A 75 -4.95 -9.19 -0.12
C LEU A 75 -4.97 -10.72 0.02
N LYS A 76 -4.29 -11.46 -0.86
CA LYS A 76 -4.16 -12.91 -0.78
C LYS A 76 -3.20 -13.34 0.34
N ASP A 77 -2.12 -12.60 0.54
CA ASP A 77 -1.20 -12.81 1.67
C ASP A 77 -1.86 -12.43 3.00
N THR A 78 -2.58 -11.31 3.05
CA THR A 78 -3.30 -10.87 4.25
C THR A 78 -4.52 -11.76 4.55
N SER A 79 -5.32 -12.18 3.56
CA SER A 79 -6.46 -13.07 3.81
C SER A 79 -6.07 -14.44 4.40
N ASN A 80 -4.86 -14.93 4.11
CA ASN A 80 -4.31 -16.13 4.76
C ASN A 80 -3.61 -15.84 6.10
N ARG A 81 -3.07 -14.63 6.31
CA ARG A 81 -2.41 -14.24 7.56
C ARG A 81 -3.35 -13.69 8.64
N PHE A 82 -4.54 -13.21 8.28
CA PHE A 82 -5.47 -12.53 9.20
C PHE A 82 -6.74 -13.33 9.56
N SER A 83 -6.84 -14.60 9.20
CA SER A 83 -7.80 -15.50 9.86
C SER A 83 -7.20 -16.08 11.13
N LEU A 84 -6.68 -15.22 12.02
CA LEU A 84 -6.31 -15.64 13.36
C LEU A 84 -7.58 -16.15 14.04
N ARG A 85 -7.57 -17.42 14.43
CA ARG A 85 -8.73 -18.04 15.06
C ARG A 85 -8.62 -17.94 16.58
N ASN A 86 -9.77 -17.81 17.22
CA ASN A 86 -9.89 -18.02 18.65
C ASN A 86 -9.54 -19.50 18.96
N PRO A 87 -8.64 -19.78 19.92
CA PRO A 87 -8.30 -21.15 20.30
C PRO A 87 -9.38 -21.74 21.22
N THR A 88 -9.40 -23.05 21.39
CA THR A 88 -10.02 -23.66 22.58
C THR A 88 -9.15 -23.39 23.81
N PHE A 89 -9.71 -23.51 25.01
CA PHE A 89 -8.92 -23.41 26.24
C PHE A 89 -7.77 -24.41 26.29
N GLN A 90 -7.99 -25.63 25.79
CA GLN A 90 -6.95 -26.66 25.73
C GLN A 90 -5.82 -26.28 24.77
N GLU A 91 -6.15 -25.77 23.58
CA GLU A 91 -5.14 -25.31 22.61
C GLU A 91 -4.33 -24.12 23.14
N MET A 92 -4.96 -23.22 23.91
CA MET A 92 -4.26 -22.13 24.61
C MET A 92 -3.23 -22.69 25.60
N LEU A 93 -3.61 -23.67 26.43
CA LEU A 93 -2.68 -24.30 27.38
C LEU A 93 -1.52 -25.03 26.67
N GLU A 94 -1.80 -25.70 25.55
CA GLU A 94 -0.78 -26.39 24.74
C GLU A 94 0.16 -25.42 24.01
N LEU A 95 -0.32 -24.22 23.68
CA LEU A 95 0.53 -23.14 23.18
C LEU A 95 1.46 -22.67 24.29
N LEU A 96 0.93 -22.31 25.46
CA LEU A 96 1.73 -21.80 26.58
C LEU A 96 2.77 -22.83 27.04
N ALA A 97 2.43 -24.12 27.07
CA ALA A 97 3.35 -25.18 27.46
C ALA A 97 4.51 -25.43 26.47
N ARG A 98 4.39 -25.00 25.20
CA ARG A 98 5.44 -25.13 24.17
C ARG A 98 6.21 -23.82 23.97
N ASP A 99 5.55 -22.71 24.27
CA ASP A 99 6.16 -21.39 24.28
C ASP A 99 7.24 -21.32 25.37
N LYS A 100 8.37 -20.69 25.07
CA LYS A 100 9.51 -20.59 26.00
C LYS A 100 9.69 -19.20 26.58
N THR A 101 8.75 -18.30 26.34
CA THR A 101 8.84 -16.90 26.75
C THR A 101 8.98 -16.79 28.27
N SER A 102 8.28 -17.64 29.03
CA SER A 102 8.38 -17.71 30.50
C SER A 102 9.74 -18.21 31.02
N GLU A 103 10.59 -18.79 30.16
CA GLU A 103 11.96 -19.19 30.52
C GLU A 103 12.93 -18.00 30.49
N HIS A 104 12.56 -16.87 29.89
CA HIS A 104 13.39 -15.66 29.83
C HIS A 104 13.50 -14.98 31.18
N LYS A 105 14.61 -14.25 31.38
CA LYS A 105 14.80 -13.45 32.59
C LYS A 105 14.26 -12.06 32.38
N TYR A 106 13.57 -11.53 33.38
CA TYR A 106 13.24 -10.11 33.44
C TYR A 106 14.51 -9.27 33.59
N ILE A 107 14.74 -8.35 32.65
CA ILE A 107 15.88 -7.44 32.64
C ILE A 107 15.34 -6.00 32.57
N PRO A 108 15.42 -5.22 33.67
CA PRO A 108 14.92 -3.85 33.69
C PRO A 108 15.51 -2.99 32.56
N GLY A 109 14.65 -2.43 31.71
CA GLY A 109 15.05 -1.56 30.60
C GLY A 109 15.49 -2.28 29.33
N GLU A 110 15.52 -3.62 29.32
CA GLU A 110 15.92 -4.42 28.14
C GLU A 110 14.86 -5.47 27.76
N TYR A 111 14.33 -6.22 28.73
CA TYR A 111 13.34 -7.27 28.50
C TYR A 111 12.36 -7.31 29.68
N VAL A 112 11.23 -6.64 29.52
CA VAL A 112 10.24 -6.37 30.57
C VAL A 112 8.87 -6.92 30.19
N CYS A 113 7.85 -6.70 31.03
CA CYS A 113 6.50 -7.27 30.86
C CYS A 113 5.90 -7.07 29.46
N VAL A 114 6.17 -5.92 28.83
CA VAL A 114 5.76 -5.62 27.45
C VAL A 114 6.40 -6.62 26.47
N ASP A 115 7.71 -6.88 26.59
CA ASP A 115 8.43 -7.81 25.71
C ASP A 115 7.93 -9.26 25.85
N PHE A 116 7.76 -9.74 27.08
CA PHE A 116 7.15 -11.07 27.34
C PHE A 116 5.76 -11.18 26.68
N SER A 117 4.93 -10.15 26.84
CA SER A 117 3.56 -10.17 26.29
C SER A 117 3.55 -10.18 24.77
N HIS A 118 4.39 -9.37 24.14
CA HIS A 118 4.50 -9.33 22.69
C HIS A 118 5.13 -10.59 22.11
N GLU A 119 6.09 -11.24 22.80
CA GLU A 119 6.68 -12.49 22.33
C GLU A 119 5.65 -13.64 22.33
N VAL A 120 4.88 -13.82 23.41
CA VAL A 120 3.77 -14.81 23.45
C VAL A 120 2.72 -14.49 22.38
N ASN A 121 2.38 -13.21 22.20
CA ASN A 121 1.44 -12.78 21.15
C ASN A 121 1.93 -13.15 19.75
N ASN A 122 3.18 -12.82 19.41
CA ASN A 122 3.80 -13.16 18.13
C ASN A 122 3.90 -14.67 17.91
N ASN A 123 4.22 -15.44 18.95
CA ASN A 123 4.30 -16.90 18.89
C ASN A 123 2.92 -17.55 18.68
N ALA A 124 1.85 -16.93 19.19
CA ALA A 124 0.48 -17.34 18.91
C ALA A 124 0.07 -17.04 17.46
N GLU A 125 0.37 -15.83 16.99
CA GLU A 125 0.08 -15.44 15.60
C GLU A 125 0.81 -16.32 14.59
N ALA A 126 2.06 -16.69 14.88
CA ALA A 126 2.85 -17.61 14.05
C ALA A 126 2.19 -19.00 13.92
N GLN A 127 1.29 -19.35 14.85
CA GLN A 127 0.50 -20.59 14.85
C GLN A 127 -0.94 -20.37 14.37
N GLY A 128 -1.28 -19.16 13.89
CA GLY A 128 -2.62 -18.78 13.46
C GLY A 128 -3.62 -18.63 14.61
N ILE A 129 -3.15 -18.48 15.85
CA ILE A 129 -3.96 -18.33 17.05
C ILE A 129 -4.08 -16.84 17.40
N ARG A 130 -5.31 -16.39 17.62
CA ARG A 130 -5.60 -15.02 18.04
C ARG A 130 -5.26 -14.84 19.53
N CYS A 131 -4.37 -13.89 19.80
CA CYS A 131 -3.94 -13.48 21.12
C CYS A 131 -4.05 -11.95 21.20
N ALA A 132 -4.42 -11.41 22.35
CA ALA A 132 -4.42 -9.97 22.61
C ALA A 132 -3.30 -9.59 23.56
N VAL A 133 -2.79 -8.37 23.43
CA VAL A 133 -1.98 -7.70 24.46
C VAL A 133 -2.91 -6.88 25.35
N VAL A 134 -2.69 -6.93 26.66
CA VAL A 134 -3.52 -6.26 27.66
C VAL A 134 -2.67 -5.31 28.50
N ASP A 135 -2.94 -4.02 28.36
CA ASP A 135 -2.31 -2.98 29.18
C ASP A 135 -3.19 -2.65 30.39
N ILE A 136 -2.64 -2.82 31.59
CA ILE A 136 -3.27 -2.59 32.88
C ILE A 136 -2.71 -1.29 33.47
N PHE A 137 -3.59 -0.41 33.94
CA PHE A 137 -3.22 0.91 34.46
C PHE A 137 -3.48 1.00 35.96
N TYR A 138 -2.46 1.38 36.74
CA TYR A 138 -2.52 1.60 38.18
C TYR A 138 -2.46 3.11 38.55
N PRO A 139 -2.78 3.52 39.80
CA PRO A 139 -2.86 4.92 40.20
C PRO A 139 -1.58 5.74 40.03
N GLU A 140 -0.41 5.14 40.20
CA GLU A 140 0.88 5.83 40.08
C GLU A 140 1.38 5.96 38.63
N GLY A 141 0.58 5.58 37.63
CA GLY A 141 0.97 5.56 36.23
C GLY A 141 1.95 4.44 35.85
N LYS A 142 2.40 3.64 36.83
CA LYS A 142 3.04 2.35 36.58
C LYS A 142 1.98 1.43 35.97
N GLY A 143 2.27 0.87 34.80
CA GLY A 143 1.40 -0.10 34.14
C GLY A 143 1.94 -1.52 34.30
N HIS A 144 1.13 -2.48 33.88
CA HIS A 144 1.55 -3.86 33.66
C HIS A 144 0.97 -4.33 32.33
N THR A 145 1.71 -5.18 31.63
CA THR A 145 1.27 -5.70 30.33
C THR A 145 1.28 -7.21 30.41
N ILE A 146 0.16 -7.82 30.01
CA ILE A 146 -0.06 -9.27 29.98
C ILE A 146 -0.71 -9.65 28.64
N VAL A 147 -1.09 -10.92 28.48
CA VAL A 147 -1.83 -11.38 27.29
C VAL A 147 -3.22 -11.88 27.64
N ALA A 148 -4.10 -11.93 26.64
CA ALA A 148 -5.41 -12.55 26.75
C ALA A 148 -5.79 -13.37 25.52
N PHE A 149 -6.54 -14.44 25.74
CA PHE A 149 -7.08 -15.31 24.70
C PHE A 149 -8.59 -15.37 24.82
N GLU A 150 -9.31 -15.07 23.74
CA GLU A 150 -10.75 -15.35 23.66
C GLU A 150 -10.92 -16.81 23.29
N THR A 151 -11.19 -17.65 24.28
CA THR A 151 -11.34 -19.08 24.04
C THR A 151 -12.76 -19.41 23.59
N THR A 152 -12.91 -20.36 22.66
CA THR A 152 -14.22 -20.72 22.10
C THR A 152 -15.15 -21.40 23.10
N ASP A 153 -14.62 -21.94 24.20
CA ASP A 153 -15.33 -22.81 25.15
C ASP A 153 -15.29 -22.31 26.62
N LYS A 154 -14.39 -21.37 26.97
CA LYS A 154 -14.33 -20.79 28.33
C LYS A 154 -14.35 -19.25 28.33
N GLY A 155 -14.56 -18.62 27.18
CA GLY A 155 -14.55 -17.16 27.05
C GLY A 155 -13.16 -16.56 27.21
N LEU A 156 -13.10 -15.28 27.55
CA LEU A 156 -11.85 -14.52 27.68
C LEU A 156 -11.02 -15.00 28.88
N GLN A 157 -9.76 -15.35 28.62
CA GLN A 157 -8.79 -15.76 29.64
C GLN A 157 -7.62 -14.78 29.64
N PHE A 158 -7.19 -14.33 30.83
CA PHE A 158 -6.00 -13.51 31.00
C PHE A 158 -4.84 -14.37 31.49
N VAL A 159 -3.64 -14.16 30.94
CA VAL A 159 -2.46 -14.94 31.24
C VAL A 159 -1.29 -14.01 31.53
N GLU A 160 -0.59 -14.24 32.64
CA GLU A 160 0.70 -13.62 32.95
C GLU A 160 1.81 -14.34 32.18
N PRO A 161 2.39 -13.72 31.14
CA PRO A 161 3.34 -14.38 30.24
C PRO A 161 4.70 -14.66 30.87
N GLN A 162 5.06 -14.00 31.98
CA GLN A 162 6.32 -14.31 32.69
C GLN A 162 6.29 -15.66 33.40
N PHE A 163 5.10 -16.21 33.68
CA PHE A 163 4.95 -17.44 34.48
C PHE A 163 3.95 -18.45 33.89
N ASP A 164 3.35 -18.17 32.74
CA ASP A 164 2.26 -18.95 32.13
C ASP A 164 1.05 -19.18 33.07
N HIS A 165 0.81 -18.24 33.98
CA HIS A 165 -0.26 -18.34 34.96
C HIS A 165 -1.54 -17.69 34.44
N LEU A 166 -2.67 -18.36 34.63
CA LEU A 166 -3.97 -17.72 34.52
C LEU A 166 -4.16 -16.71 35.65
N VAL A 167 -4.62 -15.51 35.29
CA VAL A 167 -4.78 -14.40 36.23
C VAL A 167 -6.17 -13.79 36.17
N THR A 168 -6.59 -13.24 37.30
CA THR A 168 -7.80 -12.45 37.47
C THR A 168 -7.48 -10.97 37.29
N VAL A 169 -8.22 -10.32 36.39
CA VAL A 169 -8.14 -8.87 36.13
C VAL A 169 -9.51 -8.26 36.42
N GLU A 170 -9.62 -7.51 37.52
CA GLU A 170 -10.87 -6.88 37.95
C GLU A 170 -10.62 -5.44 38.39
N VAL A 171 -11.34 -4.50 37.76
CA VAL A 171 -11.24 -3.07 38.08
C VAL A 171 -11.62 -2.83 39.55
N GLY A 172 -10.82 -2.04 40.25
CA GLY A 172 -10.98 -1.74 41.67
C GLY A 172 -10.35 -2.75 42.62
N LYS A 173 -9.72 -3.82 42.11
CA LYS A 173 -8.96 -4.78 42.92
C LYS A 173 -7.45 -4.67 42.66
N SER A 174 -6.66 -4.97 43.68
CA SER A 174 -5.20 -5.13 43.55
C SER A 174 -4.88 -6.34 42.67
N TYR A 175 -4.05 -6.14 41.65
CA TYR A 175 -3.63 -7.21 40.74
C TYR A 175 -2.86 -8.31 41.48
N SER A 176 -1.88 -7.94 42.31
CA SER A 176 -1.07 -8.91 43.06
C SER A 176 -1.91 -9.70 44.06
N GLN A 177 -2.78 -9.04 44.82
CA GLN A 177 -3.62 -9.70 45.82
C GLN A 177 -4.64 -10.67 45.18
N ALA A 178 -5.28 -10.27 44.08
CA ALA A 178 -6.23 -11.11 43.37
C ALA A 178 -5.59 -12.39 42.80
N ASN A 179 -4.27 -12.36 42.56
CA ASN A 179 -3.52 -13.45 41.92
C ASN A 179 -2.53 -14.15 42.87
N GLY A 180 -2.54 -13.80 44.17
CA GLY A 180 -1.65 -14.41 45.16
C GLY A 180 -0.17 -14.06 44.96
N TYR A 181 0.14 -12.97 44.25
CA TYR A 181 1.51 -12.49 44.07
C TYR A 181 1.95 -11.61 45.24
N LYS A 182 3.26 -11.47 45.38
CA LYS A 182 3.85 -10.53 46.35
C LYS A 182 3.45 -9.11 45.96
N THR A 183 2.83 -8.40 46.89
CA THR A 183 2.42 -7.00 46.67
C THR A 183 3.65 -6.12 46.37
N PRO A 184 3.61 -5.34 45.27
CA PRO A 184 4.69 -4.42 44.94
C PRO A 184 4.72 -3.24 45.92
N PRO A 185 5.81 -2.43 45.93
CA PRO A 185 5.91 -1.27 46.80
C PRO A 185 4.88 -0.14 46.53
N GLY A 186 4.20 -0.15 45.38
CA GLY A 186 3.20 0.85 45.00
C GLY A 186 1.80 0.26 44.92
N ASP A 187 0.79 1.13 44.83
CA ASP A 187 -0.60 0.71 44.63
C ASP A 187 -0.80 0.08 43.25
N ASP A 188 -1.19 -1.19 43.21
CA ASP A 188 -1.47 -1.97 42.01
C ASP A 188 -2.98 -2.25 41.84
N THR A 189 -3.83 -1.41 42.42
CA THR A 189 -5.26 -1.41 42.17
C THR A 189 -5.53 -1.13 40.70
N ILE A 190 -6.21 -2.04 40.02
CA ILE A 190 -6.52 -1.94 38.59
C ILE A 190 -7.55 -0.81 38.40
N LEU A 191 -7.15 0.30 37.79
CA LEU A 191 -8.08 1.40 37.48
C LEU A 191 -8.86 1.14 36.20
N ARG A 192 -8.16 0.60 35.20
CA ARG A 192 -8.69 0.18 33.91
C ARG A 192 -7.68 -0.72 33.22
N TYR A 193 -8.13 -1.43 32.18
CA TYR A 193 -7.25 -2.12 31.26
C TYR A 193 -7.75 -1.93 29.83
N LEU A 194 -6.84 -2.06 28.87
CA LEU A 194 -7.12 -2.02 27.43
C LEU A 194 -6.74 -3.37 26.83
N ILE A 195 -7.60 -3.94 25.99
CA ILE A 195 -7.34 -5.17 25.26
C ILE A 195 -7.15 -4.79 23.79
N THR A 196 -5.96 -5.08 23.25
CA THR A 196 -5.60 -4.84 21.85
C THR A 196 -5.40 -6.18 21.15
N TRP A 197 -6.16 -6.40 20.07
CA TRP A 197 -6.12 -7.60 19.23
C TRP A 197 -5.29 -7.40 17.98
#